data_AF-A0A1G4X9G4-F1
#
_entry.id   AF-A0A1G4X9G4-F1
#
_cell.length_a   1.000
_cell.length_b   1.000
_cell.length_c   1.000
_cell.angle_alpha   90.00
_cell.angle_beta   90.00
_cell.angle_gamma   90.00
#
_symmetry.space_group_name_H-M   'P 1'
#
loop_
_entity.id
_entity.type
_entity.pdbx_description
1 polymer ?
#
loop_
_entity_poly.entity_id
_entity_poly.type
_entity_poly.pdbx_seq_one_letter_code
_entity_poly.pdbx_strand_id
1 'polypeptide(L)'
;MYKHLAGFLFAALLPFSSGCSVFMAIDQPDKKNVDLFRVGTPRSVLLGEFGAPAVSETRSGRKYEIFRFVQGYSTGAKAGRALVHGAADVATFGLWEI
;
A
#
# COMPACT_ATOMS: atom_id res chain seq x y z
N MET A 1 -27.76 11.40 -34.45
CA MET A 1 -28.09 11.76 -33.05
C MET A 1 -27.57 10.76 -32.02
N TYR A 2 -27.83 9.44 -32.13
CA TYR A 2 -27.36 8.45 -31.14
C TYR A 2 -25.83 8.34 -30.97
N LYS A 3 -25.04 8.51 -32.04
CA LYS A 3 -23.56 8.45 -31.97
C LYS A 3 -22.95 9.58 -31.12
N HIS A 4 -23.48 10.79 -31.22
CA HIS A 4 -23.03 11.93 -30.40
C HIS A 4 -23.52 11.81 -28.96
N LEU A 5 -24.72 11.28 -28.75
CA LEU A 5 -25.28 11.02 -27.42
C LEU A 5 -24.47 9.95 -26.66
N ALA A 6 -24.06 8.87 -27.35
CA ALA A 6 -23.21 7.82 -26.79
C ALA A 6 -21.79 8.33 -26.47
N GLY A 7 -21.20 9.15 -27.35
CA GLY A 7 -19.90 9.79 -27.08
C GLY A 7 -19.93 10.73 -25.89
N PHE A 8 -21.01 11.51 -25.72
CA PHE A 8 -21.19 12.39 -24.56
C PHE A 8 -21.36 11.61 -23.25
N LEU A 9 -22.12 10.50 -23.29
CA LEU A 9 -22.29 9.62 -22.12
C LEU A 9 -20.98 8.96 -21.71
N PHE A 10 -20.15 8.53 -22.67
CA PHE A 10 -18.85 7.94 -22.41
C PHE A 10 -17.86 8.98 -21.83
N ALA A 11 -17.84 10.19 -22.37
CA ALA A 11 -17.02 11.29 -21.85
C ALA A 11 -17.44 11.74 -20.43
N ALA A 12 -18.73 11.68 -20.11
CA ALA A 12 -19.25 12.02 -18.78
C ALA A 12 -18.93 10.96 -17.70
N LEU A 13 -18.56 9.73 -18.09
CA LEU A 13 -18.21 8.64 -17.16
C LEU A 13 -16.71 8.60 -16.82
N LEU A 14 -15.83 9.13 -17.67
CA LEU A 14 -14.37 9.21 -17.43
C LEU A 14 -13.96 9.93 -16.13
N PRO A 15 -14.58 11.04 -15.68
CA PRO A 15 -14.17 11.68 -14.42
C PRO A 15 -14.56 10.89 -13.17
N PHE A 16 -15.34 9.81 -13.26
CA PHE A 16 -15.67 8.98 -12.10
C PHE A 16 -14.60 7.91 -11.81
N SER A 17 -13.64 7.68 -12.72
CA SER A 17 -12.48 6.80 -12.48
C SER A 17 -11.24 7.53 -11.98
N SER A 18 -11.25 8.87 -11.91
CA SER A 18 -10.09 9.65 -11.47
C SER A 18 -9.79 9.43 -9.98
N GLY A 19 -8.55 9.04 -9.63
CA GLY A 19 -8.07 8.95 -8.25
C GLY A 19 -7.97 7.56 -7.63
N CYS A 20 -8.24 6.47 -8.35
CA CYS A 20 -8.04 5.10 -7.86
C CYS A 20 -6.58 4.86 -7.45
N SER A 21 -5.62 5.25 -8.29
CA SER A 21 -4.20 5.07 -8.07
C SER A 21 -3.67 5.95 -6.93
N VAL A 22 -4.24 7.14 -6.75
CA VAL A 22 -3.97 8.03 -5.61
C VAL A 22 -4.44 7.40 -4.31
N PHE A 23 -5.69 6.92 -4.27
CA PHE A 23 -6.25 6.24 -3.10
C PHE A 23 -5.44 4.99 -2.74
N MET A 24 -5.16 4.14 -3.73
CA MET A 24 -4.34 2.94 -3.55
C MET A 24 -2.93 3.27 -3.07
N ALA A 25 -2.37 4.44 -3.39
CA ALA A 25 -1.06 4.85 -2.88
C ALA A 25 -1.10 5.26 -1.40
N ILE A 26 -2.18 5.88 -0.96
CA ILE A 26 -2.37 6.28 0.44
C ILE A 26 -2.73 5.08 1.31
N ASP A 27 -3.61 4.19 0.84
CA ASP A 27 -4.16 3.05 1.58
C ASP A 27 -3.18 1.86 1.72
N GLN A 28 -1.96 1.97 1.18
CA GLN A 28 -0.98 0.90 1.36
C GLN A 28 -0.67 0.65 2.84
N PRO A 29 -0.22 -0.55 3.23
CA PRO A 29 0.25 -0.79 4.58
C PRO A 29 1.40 0.15 4.99
N ASP A 30 1.44 0.53 6.26
CA ASP A 30 2.53 1.33 6.83
C ASP A 30 3.85 0.57 6.88
N LYS A 31 4.96 1.30 6.75
CA LYS A 31 6.30 0.74 6.82
C LYS A 31 6.59 0.12 8.18
N LYS A 32 6.87 -1.18 8.22
CA LYS A 32 7.29 -1.88 9.44
C LYS A 32 8.74 -1.59 9.83
N ASN A 33 9.01 -1.48 11.13
CA ASN A 33 10.35 -1.24 11.66
C ASN A 33 11.17 -2.54 11.80
N VAL A 34 11.79 -2.97 10.71
CA VAL A 34 12.63 -4.19 10.67
C VAL A 34 13.88 -4.12 11.54
N ASP A 35 14.31 -2.92 11.92
CA ASP A 35 15.49 -2.77 12.76
C ASP A 35 15.27 -3.31 14.18
N LEU A 36 14.03 -3.65 14.55
CA LEU A 36 13.69 -4.34 15.80
C LEU A 36 14.21 -5.78 15.84
N PHE A 37 14.50 -6.42 14.71
CA PHE A 37 15.13 -7.74 14.65
C PHE A 37 16.63 -7.67 14.99
N ARG A 38 16.93 -7.33 16.25
CA ARG A 38 18.28 -7.26 16.82
C ARG A 38 18.33 -7.95 18.17
N VAL A 39 19.53 -8.36 18.58
CA VAL A 39 19.77 -8.96 19.90
C VAL A 39 19.37 -7.96 20.99
N GLY A 40 18.62 -8.44 21.99
CA GLY A 40 18.15 -7.64 23.11
C GLY A 40 16.74 -7.07 22.96
N THR A 41 16.13 -7.10 21.77
CA THR A 41 14.74 -6.67 21.60
C THR A 41 13.78 -7.63 22.32
N PRO A 42 12.92 -7.15 23.22
CA PRO A 42 11.92 -8.00 23.87
C PRO A 42 10.92 -8.58 22.88
N ARG A 43 10.51 -9.84 23.09
CA ARG A 43 9.52 -10.52 22.23
C ARG A 43 8.21 -9.74 22.13
N SER A 44 7.75 -9.10 23.21
CA SER A 44 6.53 -8.28 23.19
C SER A 44 6.60 -7.12 22.19
N VAL A 45 7.77 -6.50 22.02
CA VAL A 45 7.99 -5.43 21.06
C VAL A 45 7.90 -5.96 19.63
N LEU A 46 8.49 -7.12 19.35
CA LEU A 46 8.36 -7.78 18.05
C LEU A 46 6.90 -8.14 17.73
N LEU A 47 6.16 -8.68 18.70
CA LEU A 47 4.74 -9.01 18.52
C LEU A 47 3.88 -7.75 18.33
N GLY A 48 4.21 -6.65 18.99
CA GLY A 48 3.51 -5.37 18.82
C GLY A 48 3.69 -4.80 17.41
N GLU A 49 4.90 -4.89 16.86
CA GLU A 49 5.18 -4.38 15.51
C GLU A 49 4.68 -5.32 14.40
N PHE A 50 4.98 -6.62 14.51
CA PHE A 50 4.83 -7.59 13.42
C PHE A 50 3.64 -8.54 13.58
N GLY A 51 2.95 -8.52 14.72
CA GLY A 51 1.89 -9.47 15.05
C GLY A 51 2.42 -10.84 15.46
N ALA A 52 1.55 -11.85 15.44
CA ALA A 52 1.93 -13.22 15.77
C ALA A 52 2.84 -13.82 14.68
N PRO A 53 3.85 -14.62 15.06
CA PRO A 53 4.72 -15.27 14.07
C PRO A 53 3.93 -16.29 13.25
N ALA A 54 4.30 -16.44 11.98
CA ALA A 54 3.72 -17.44 11.09
C ALA A 54 4.12 -18.87 11.49
N VAL A 55 5.32 -19.02 12.06
CA VAL A 55 5.82 -20.28 12.61
C VAL A 55 6.48 -20.00 13.95
N SER A 56 6.21 -20.84 14.94
CA SER A 56 6.89 -20.84 16.24
C SER A 56 7.25 -22.28 16.59
N GLU A 57 8.54 -22.58 16.70
CA GLU A 57 9.04 -23.92 16.95
C GLU A 57 10.18 -23.93 17.97
N THR A 58 10.37 -25.08 18.63
CA THR A 58 11.49 -25.29 19.55
C THR A 58 12.42 -26.33 18.94
N ARG A 59 13.69 -25.97 18.72
CA ARG A 59 14.73 -26.86 18.19
C ARG A 59 15.94 -26.81 19.11
N SER A 60 16.41 -27.97 19.57
CA SER A 60 17.58 -28.10 20.45
C SER A 60 17.52 -27.18 21.69
N GLY A 61 16.34 -27.12 22.33
CA GLY A 61 16.10 -26.30 23.53
C GLY A 61 15.99 -24.79 23.28
N ARG A 62 16.09 -24.33 22.03
CA ARG A 62 15.94 -22.92 21.66
C ARG A 62 14.63 -22.70 20.91
N LYS A 63 13.98 -21.56 21.18
CA LYS A 63 12.78 -21.14 20.47
C LYS A 63 13.16 -20.34 19.21
N TYR A 64 12.55 -20.70 18.09
CA TYR A 64 12.66 -20.01 16.81
C TYR A 64 11.28 -19.55 16.36
N GLU A 65 11.19 -18.30 15.90
CA GLU A 65 9.94 -17.72 15.41
C GLU A 65 10.20 -17.09 14.04
N ILE A 66 9.34 -17.40 13.06
CA ILE A 66 9.39 -16.86 11.70
C ILE A 66 8.23 -15.90 11.54
N PHE A 67 8.54 -14.64 11.22
CA PHE A 67 7.55 -13.59 10.99
C PHE A 67 7.31 -13.41 9.49
N ARG A 68 6.03 -13.32 9.10
CA ARG A 68 5.61 -13.00 7.74
C ARG A 68 4.69 -11.79 7.80
N PHE A 69 5.06 -10.72 7.12
CA PHE A 69 4.31 -9.46 7.12
C PHE A 69 4.53 -8.71 5.81
N VAL A 70 3.65 -7.74 5.53
CA VAL A 70 3.85 -6.80 4.43
C VAL A 70 4.70 -5.65 4.95
N GLN A 71 5.84 -5.39 4.29
CA GLN A 71 6.79 -4.36 4.73
C GLN A 71 6.17 -2.96 4.70
N GLY A 72 5.26 -2.67 3.75
CA GLY A 72 4.60 -1.39 3.62
C GLY A 72 5.50 -0.24 3.14
N TYR A 73 4.93 0.97 3.10
CA TYR A 73 5.61 2.20 2.67
C TYR A 73 5.63 3.25 3.77
N SER A 74 6.69 4.06 3.79
CA SER A 74 6.76 5.19 4.71
C SER A 74 5.72 6.24 4.33
N THR A 75 5.28 7.04 5.29
CA THR A 75 4.31 8.14 5.05
C THR A 75 4.77 9.05 3.91
N GLY A 76 6.06 9.40 3.87
CA GLY A 76 6.63 10.22 2.80
C GLY A 76 6.59 9.53 1.43
N ALA A 77 6.87 8.22 1.37
CA ALA A 77 6.79 7.47 0.12
C ALA A 77 5.34 7.35 -0.38
N LYS A 78 4.38 7.09 0.51
CA LYS A 78 2.94 7.08 0.17
C LYS A 78 2.49 8.44 -0.37
N ALA A 79 2.84 9.52 0.32
CA ALA A 79 2.51 10.88 -0.09
C ALA A 79 3.14 11.23 -1.45
N GLY A 80 4.44 10.94 -1.65
CA GLY A 80 5.11 11.16 -2.92
C GLY A 80 4.46 10.40 -4.07
N ARG A 81 4.09 9.13 -3.85
CA ARG A 81 3.36 8.33 -4.85
C ARG A 81 1.98 8.91 -5.16
N ALA A 82 1.22 9.29 -4.13
CA ALA A 82 -0.09 9.90 -4.30
C ALA A 82 -0.01 11.21 -5.11
N LEU A 83 1.00 12.04 -4.85
CA LEU A 83 1.24 13.27 -5.60
C LEU A 83 1.59 13.00 -7.07
N VAL A 84 2.49 12.04 -7.34
CA VAL A 84 2.86 11.67 -8.72
C VAL A 84 1.65 11.12 -9.47
N HIS A 85 0.90 10.22 -8.85
CA HIS A 85 -0.32 9.67 -9.46
C HIS A 85 -1.36 10.75 -9.74
N GLY A 86 -1.64 11.64 -8.78
CA GLY A 86 -2.60 12.73 -8.99
C GLY A 86 -2.14 13.74 -10.04
N ALA A 87 -0.85 14.06 -10.08
CA ALA A 87 -0.29 14.95 -11.11
C ALA A 87 -0.37 14.32 -12.51
N ALA A 88 -0.05 13.02 -12.63
CA ALA A 88 -0.15 12.29 -13.88
C ALA A 88 -1.61 12.19 -14.36
N ASP A 89 -2.55 11.99 -13.44
CA ASP A 89 -3.98 11.97 -13.75
C ASP A 89 -4.46 13.29 -14.34
N VAL A 90 -4.11 14.43 -13.70
CA VAL A 90 -4.41 15.76 -14.25
C VAL A 90 -3.71 16.01 -15.59
N ALA A 91 -2.42 15.68 -15.69
CA ALA A 91 -1.63 15.92 -16.91
C ALA A 91 -2.13 15.11 -18.12
N THR A 92 -2.79 13.98 -17.87
CA THR A 92 -3.35 13.10 -18.90
C THR A 92 -4.87 13.22 -19.03
N PHE A 93 -5.48 14.21 -18.39
CA PHE A 93 -6.94 14.43 -18.39
C PHE A 93 -7.76 13.20 -17.96
N GLY A 94 -7.29 12.46 -16.94
CA GLY A 94 -7.98 11.29 -16.41
C GLY A 94 -7.53 9.94 -16.99
N LEU A 95 -6.65 9.93 -18.00
CA LEU A 95 -6.24 8.69 -18.68
C LEU A 95 -5.25 7.84 -17.87
N TRP A 96 -4.62 8.42 -16.85
CA TRP A 96 -3.65 7.71 -15.99
C TRP A 96 -4.27 6.58 -15.16
N GLU A 97 -5.59 6.61 -14.99
CA GLU A 97 -6.34 5.71 -14.11
C GLU A 97 -6.97 4.52 -14.88
N ILE A 98 -6.72 4.42 -16.19
CA ILE A 98 -7.21 3.38 -17.11
C ILE A 98 -6.12 2.34 -17.40
#